data_AF-A0A1R1PI51-F1
#
_entry.id   AF-A0A1R1PI51-F1
#
_cell.length_a   1.000
_cell.length_b   1.000
_cell.length_c   1.000
_cell.angle_alpha   90.00
_cell.angle_beta   90.00
_cell.angle_gamma   90.00
#
_symmetry.space_group_name_H-M   'P 1'
#
loop_
_entity.id
_entity.type
_entity.pdbx_description
1 polymer ?
#
loop_
_entity_poly.entity_id
_entity_poly.type
_entity_poly.pdbx_seq_one_letter_code
_entity_poly.pdbx_strand_id
1 'polypeptide(L)' 'MISSISSVYSEALEKYKSETPEKLKLLDLYMVFCVLLGVLQAVYLLVVGTYPYNAFLAGFGSAVASFVLSGKQD' A
#
# COMPACT_ATOMS: atom_id res chain seq x y z
N MET A 1 -19.97 -14.51 -16.46
CA MET A 1 -19.08 -13.36 -16.20
C MET A 1 -18.45 -13.41 -14.80
N ILE A 2 -19.23 -13.47 -13.70
CA ILE A 2 -18.67 -13.58 -12.33
C ILE A 2 -17.78 -14.83 -12.15
N SER A 3 -18.16 -15.98 -12.73
CA SER A 3 -17.36 -17.21 -12.69
C SER A 3 -16.00 -17.09 -13.36
N SER A 4 -15.86 -16.26 -14.40
CA SER A 4 -14.60 -16.05 -15.11
C SER A 4 -13.68 -15.08 -14.36
N ILE A 5 -14.25 -14.11 -13.66
CA ILE A 5 -13.48 -13.19 -12.82
C ILE A 5 -12.89 -13.95 -11.61
N SER A 6 -13.67 -14.85 -11.02
CA SER A 6 -13.20 -15.69 -9.92
C SER A 6 -12.04 -16.60 -10.33
N SER A 7 -12.10 -17.22 -11.51
CA SER A 7 -11.03 -18.10 -11.98
C SER A 7 -9.74 -17.33 -12.26
N VAL A 8 -9.84 -16.15 -12.90
CA VAL A 8 -8.69 -15.27 -13.17
C VAL A 8 -8.05 -14.79 -11.86
N TYR A 9 -8.86 -14.44 -10.85
CA TYR A 9 -8.36 -14.03 -9.55
C TYR A 9 -7.60 -15.15 -8.82
N SER A 10 -8.16 -16.36 -8.81
CA SER A 10 -7.52 -17.53 -8.20
C SER A 10 -6.21 -17.88 -8.90
N GLU A 11 -6.18 -17.88 -10.23
CA GLU A 11 -4.99 -18.18 -11.03
C GLU A 11 -3.88 -17.12 -10.82
N ALA A 12 -4.26 -15.84 -10.76
CA ALA A 12 -3.34 -14.74 -10.48
C ALA A 12 -2.72 -14.85 -9.07
N LEU A 13 -3.53 -15.20 -8.05
CA LEU A 13 -3.04 -15.40 -6.69
C LEU A 13 -2.09 -16.59 -6.56
N GLU A 14 -2.41 -17.70 -7.24
CA GLU A 14 -1.58 -18.90 -7.19
C GLU A 14 -0.22 -18.65 -7.85
N LYS A 15 -0.22 -17.96 -8.99
CA LYS A 15 0.98 -17.54 -9.69
C LYS A 15 1.83 -16.57 -8.87
N TYR A 16 1.19 -15.57 -8.23
CA TYR A 16 1.87 -14.64 -7.31
C TYR A 16 2.52 -15.37 -6.13
N LYS A 17 1.84 -16.36 -5.54
CA LYS A 17 2.44 -17.15 -4.45
C LYS A 17 3.62 -18.00 -4.90
N SER A 18 3.59 -18.55 -6.11
CA SER A 18 4.61 -19.47 -6.61
C SER A 18 5.86 -18.77 -7.15
N GLU A 19 5.71 -17.65 -7.87
CA GLU A 19 6.82 -17.02 -8.58
C GLU A 19 7.51 -15.90 -7.76
N THR A 20 6.84 -15.34 -6.74
CA THR A 20 7.39 -14.21 -5.99
C THR A 20 8.20 -14.66 -4.76
N PRO A 21 9.48 -14.25 -4.62
CA PRO A 21 10.31 -14.57 -3.46
C PRO A 21 9.80 -13.86 -2.19
N GLU A 22 10.04 -14.45 -1.01
CA GLU A 22 9.49 -13.98 0.27
C GLU A 22 9.84 -12.52 0.60
N LYS A 23 11.06 -12.09 0.25
CA LYS A 23 11.50 -10.70 0.45
C LYS A 23 10.63 -9.70 -0.32
N LEU A 24 10.21 -10.07 -1.53
CA LEU A 24 9.32 -9.24 -2.35
C LEU A 24 7.89 -9.22 -1.78
N LYS A 25 7.40 -10.33 -1.25
CA LYS A 25 6.09 -10.37 -0.56
C LYS A 25 6.06 -9.48 0.68
N LEU A 26 7.15 -9.44 1.44
CA LEU A 26 7.27 -8.57 2.62
C LEU A 26 7.29 -7.09 2.22
N LEU A 27 7.94 -6.76 1.10
CA LEU A 27 7.96 -5.41 0.55
C LEU A 27 6.57 -4.97 0.07
N ASP A 28 5.84 -5.88 -0.59
CA ASP A 28 4.46 -5.63 -1.03
C ASP A 28 3.53 -5.37 0.17
N LEU A 29 3.68 -6.16 1.25
CA LEU A 29 2.95 -5.91 2.51
C LEU A 29 3.31 -4.55 3.13
N TYR A 30 4.58 -4.15 3.09
CA TYR A 30 5.02 -2.84 3.56
C TYR A 30 4.41 -1.70 2.73
N MET A 31 4.34 -1.84 1.41
CA MET A 31 3.69 -0.87 0.52
C MET A 31 2.20 -0.71 0.86
N VAL A 32 1.48 -1.81 1.08
CA VAL A 32 0.07 -1.79 1.52
C VAL A 32 -0.06 -1.06 2.85
N PHE A 33 0.84 -1.29 3.80
CA PHE A 33 0.86 -0.59 5.08
C PHE A 33 1.08 0.92 4.91
N CYS A 34 2.01 1.36 4.06
CA CYS A 34 2.23 2.78 3.77
C CYS A 34 0.98 3.46 3.21
N VAL A 35 0.26 2.79 2.29
CA VAL A 35 -1.00 3.31 1.73
C VAL A 35 -2.07 3.42 2.82
N LEU A 36 -2.24 2.38 3.65
CA LEU A 36 -3.19 2.39 4.76
C LEU A 36 -2.90 3.52 5.76
N LEU A 37 -1.63 3.75 6.11
CA LEU A 37 -1.23 4.86 6.96
C LEU A 37 -1.56 6.22 6.34
N GLY A 38 -1.29 6.40 5.04
CA GLY A 38 -1.63 7.64 4.34
C GLY A 38 -3.14 7.91 4.32
N VAL A 39 -3.94 6.87 4.10
CA VAL A 39 -5.42 6.95 4.17
C VAL A 39 -5.87 7.30 5.58
N LEU A 40 -5.32 6.63 6.60
CA LEU A 40 -5.67 6.88 8.01
C LEU A 40 -5.33 8.32 8.40
N GLN A 41 -4.15 8.82 8.02
CA GLN A 41 -3.75 10.21 8.24
C GLN A 41 -4.71 11.18 7.54
N ALA A 42 -5.13 10.88 6.32
CA ALA A 42 -6.07 11.72 5.57
C ALA A 42 -7.45 11.75 6.25
N VAL A 43 -7.97 10.58 6.66
CA VAL A 43 -9.24 10.47 7.40
C VAL A 43 -9.15 11.22 8.74
N TYR A 44 -8.05 11.09 9.47
CA TYR A 44 -7.83 11.82 10.72
C TYR A 44 -7.91 13.34 10.51
N LEU A 45 -7.24 13.85 9.48
CA LEU A 45 -7.27 15.29 9.15
C LEU A 45 -8.67 15.76 8.74
N LEU A 46 -9.45 14.92 8.05
CA LEU A 46 -10.84 15.23 7.67
C LEU A 46 -11.79 15.26 8.87
N VAL A 47 -11.61 14.38 9.87
CA VAL A 47 -12.52 14.25 11.02
C VAL A 47 -12.14 15.18 12.17
N VAL A 48 -10.86 15.27 12.51
CA VAL A 48 -10.35 16.01 13.68
C VAL A 48 -9.93 17.44 13.32
N GLY A 49 -9.64 17.69 12.05
CA GLY A 49 -9.21 18.99 11.54
C GLY A 49 -7.72 19.05 11.23
N THR A 50 -7.26 20.24 10.83
CA THR A 50 -5.96 20.46 10.17
C THR A 50 -4.81 20.78 11.11
N TYR A 51 -4.99 20.76 12.44
CA TYR A 51 -3.93 21.12 13.39
C TYR A 51 -3.34 19.89 14.09
N PRO A 52 -2.00 19.64 14.03
CA PRO A 52 -0.95 20.38 13.31
C PRO A 52 -0.69 19.89 11.87
N TYR A 53 -0.89 20.78 10.88
CA TYR A 53 -0.81 20.45 9.44
C TYR A 53 0.56 19.95 9.01
N ASN A 54 1.64 20.53 9.55
CA ASN A 54 3.00 20.16 9.17
C ASN A 54 3.37 18.73 9.62
N ALA A 55 2.81 18.25 10.72
CA ALA A 55 3.02 16.87 11.17
C ALA A 55 2.27 15.87 10.27
N PHE A 56 1.06 16.22 9.83
CA PHE A 56 0.34 15.45 8.82
C PHE A 56 1.13 15.39 7.52
N LEU A 57 1.61 16.53 7.01
CA LEU A 57 2.35 16.59 5.76
C LEU A 57 3.67 15.81 5.81
N ALA A 58 4.40 15.88 6.93
CA ALA A 58 5.61 15.10 7.16
C ALA A 58 5.32 13.59 7.24
N GLY A 59 4.24 13.21 7.95
CA GLY A 59 3.81 11.82 8.05
C GLY A 59 3.36 11.24 6.72
N PHE A 60 2.52 11.97 5.99
CA PHE A 60 2.00 11.55 4.69
C PHE A 60 3.12 11.52 3.63
N GLY A 61 3.94 12.57 3.58
CA GLY A 61 5.06 12.67 2.64
C GLY A 61 6.10 11.55 2.84
N SER A 62 6.40 11.19 4.09
CA SER A 62 7.32 10.07 4.38
C SER A 62 6.73 8.71 3.95
N ALA A 63 5.43 8.47 4.15
CA ALA A 63 4.76 7.26 3.68
C ALA A 63 4.79 7.15 2.14
N VAL A 64 4.55 8.25 1.42
CA VAL A 64 4.64 8.29 -0.05
C VAL A 64 6.07 8.08 -0.53
N ALA A 65 7.06 8.71 0.10
CA ALA A 65 8.47 8.54 -0.25
C ALA A 65 8.93 7.08 -0.07
N SER A 66 8.57 6.45 1.06
CA SER A 66 8.86 5.04 1.33
C SER A 66 8.21 4.08 0.33
N PHE A 67 6.99 4.38 -0.11
CA PHE A 67 6.30 3.61 -1.15
C PHE A 67 7.01 3.74 -2.50
N VAL A 68 7.35 4.96 -2.93
CA VAL A 68 8.05 5.23 -4.19
C VAL A 68 9.43 4.57 -4.22
N LEU A 69 10.20 4.69 -3.13
CA LEU A 69 11.52 4.06 -3.02
C LEU A 69 11.45 2.54 -3.04
N SER A 70 10.46 1.95 -2.36
CA SER A 70 10.24 0.50 -2.40
C SER A 70 9.84 0.00 -3.80
N GLY A 71 9.16 0.83 -4.60
CA GLY A 71 8.76 0.48 -5.96
C GLY A 71 9.90 0.55 -6.98
N LYS A 72 10.98 1.27 -6.67
CA LYS A 72 12.17 1.39 -7.53
C LYS A 72 13.17 0.27 -7.24
N GLN A 73 12.74 -0.97 -7.47
CA GLN A 73 13.61 -2.13 -7.32
C GLN A 73 14.38 -2.36 -8.63
N ASP A 74 15.55 -1.72 -8.75
CA ASP A 74 16.58 -2.05 -9.75
C ASP A 74 17.27 -3.39 -9.40
#